data_AF-B4S9M0-F1
#
_entry.id   AF-B4S9M0-F1
#
_cell.length_a   1.000
_cell.length_b   1.000
_cell.length_c   1.000
_cell.angle_alpha   90.00
_cell.angle_beta   90.00
_cell.angle_gamma   90.00
#
_symmetry.space_group_name_H-M   'P 1'
#
loop_
_entity.id
_entity.type
_entity.pdbx_description
1 polymer ?
#
loop_
_entity_poly.entity_id
_entity_poly.type
_entity_poly.pdbx_seq_one_letter_code
_entity_poly.pdbx_strand_id
1 'polypeptide(L)'
;MIDLSLPVLKEPVKRCFRIPGDLSDEFELYVEAARQKEPAADESVVLEAILRSHLKRDRGFRSWLQKRRRAQKQEDSGMAGQHSSTNGYGQ
;
A
#
# COMPACT_ATOMS: atom_id res chain seq x y z
N MET A 1 2.49 0.17 33.38
CA MET A 1 1.64 -0.67 32.51
C MET A 1 1.98 -0.26 31.09
N ILE A 2 2.66 -1.10 30.30
CA ILE A 2 3.12 -0.72 28.96
C ILE A 2 1.95 -0.89 28.01
N ASP A 3 1.47 0.22 27.48
CA ASP A 3 0.43 0.27 26.45
C ASP A 3 1.05 -0.13 25.10
N LEU A 4 1.11 -1.43 24.86
CA LEU A 4 1.51 -1.99 23.59
C LEU A 4 0.31 -1.92 22.65
N SER A 5 0.14 -0.78 21.96
CA SER A 5 -0.68 -0.73 20.75
C SER A 5 -0.02 -1.60 19.68
N LEU A 6 -0.31 -2.90 19.75
CA LEU A 6 0.14 -3.87 18.76
C LEU A 6 -0.39 -3.40 17.41
N PRO A 7 0.49 -3.13 16.42
CA PRO A 7 0.03 -2.74 15.09
C PRO A 7 -0.85 -3.88 14.58
N VAL A 8 -2.09 -3.55 14.24
CA VAL A 8 -3.07 -4.49 13.67
C VAL A 8 -2.36 -5.29 12.58
N LEU A 9 -2.15 -6.59 12.85
CA LEU A 9 -1.66 -7.56 11.87
C LEU A 9 -2.62 -7.47 10.69
N LYS A 10 -2.22 -6.75 9.65
CA LYS A 10 -3.02 -6.66 8.43
C LYS A 10 -3.07 -8.07 7.87
N GLU A 11 -4.26 -8.63 7.77
CA GLU A 11 -4.45 -9.98 7.27
C GLU A 11 -3.79 -10.12 5.89
N PRO A 12 -3.04 -11.19 5.65
CA PRO A 12 -2.44 -11.44 4.34
C PRO A 12 -3.56 -11.59 3.30
N VAL A 13 -3.50 -10.77 2.25
CA VAL A 13 -4.48 -10.81 1.16
C VAL A 13 -3.92 -11.63 0.00
N LYS A 14 -4.61 -12.71 -0.36
CA LYS A 14 -4.26 -13.49 -1.55
C LYS A 14 -4.69 -12.76 -2.81
N ARG A 15 -3.75 -12.56 -3.75
CA ARG A 15 -4.00 -12.01 -5.08
C ARG A 15 -3.51 -13.00 -6.12
N CYS A 16 -4.38 -13.34 -7.08
CA CYS A 16 -4.02 -14.20 -8.21
C CYS A 16 -3.77 -13.30 -9.43
N PHE A 17 -2.66 -13.51 -10.11
CA PHE A 17 -2.32 -12.82 -11.36
C PHE A 17 -1.69 -13.82 -12.32
N ARG A 18 -1.72 -13.49 -13.62
CA ARG A 18 -1.07 -14.28 -14.67
C ARG A 18 0.25 -13.59 -15.02
N ILE A 19 1.30 -14.39 -15.16
CA ILE A 19 2.58 -13.93 -15.70
C ILE A 19 2.93 -14.74 -16.95
N PRO A 20 3.73 -14.17 -17.88
CA PRO A 20 4.36 -14.93 -18.95
C PRO A 20 5.17 -16.11 -18.41
N GLY A 21 5.23 -17.21 -19.17
CA GLY A 21 5.90 -18.45 -18.72
C GLY A 21 7.40 -18.28 -18.54
N ASP A 22 8.06 -17.60 -19.48
CA ASP A 22 9.48 -17.21 -19.39
C ASP A 22 9.80 -16.42 -18.11
N LEU A 23 8.93 -15.46 -17.76
CA LEU A 23 9.08 -14.71 -16.50
C LEU A 23 8.84 -15.59 -15.27
N SER A 24 7.98 -16.60 -15.35
CA SER A 24 7.76 -17.57 -14.28
C SER A 24 9.01 -18.39 -14.01
N ASP A 25 9.64 -18.90 -15.06
CA ASP A 25 10.86 -19.71 -14.96
C ASP A 25 12.02 -18.87 -14.36
N GLU A 26 12.19 -17.63 -14.82
CA GLU A 26 13.17 -16.72 -14.23
C GLU A 26 12.88 -16.39 -12.76
N PHE A 27 11.60 -16.27 -12.40
CA PHE A 27 11.18 -16.01 -11.03
C PHE A 27 11.47 -17.19 -10.10
N GLU A 28 11.27 -18.43 -10.56
CA GLU A 28 11.63 -19.63 -9.81
C GLU A 28 13.13 -19.69 -9.50
N LEU A 29 13.98 -19.42 -10.50
CA LEU A 29 15.44 -19.32 -10.30
C LEU A 29 15.80 -18.24 -9.28
N TYR A 30 15.07 -17.13 -9.28
CA TYR A 30 15.28 -16.05 -8.31
C TYR A 30 14.88 -16.48 -6.89
N VAL A 31 13.81 -17.27 -6.73
CA VAL A 31 13.40 -17.85 -5.44
C VAL A 31 14.45 -18.85 -4.95
N GLU A 32 14.98 -19.70 -5.82
CA GLU A 32 16.07 -20.62 -5.48
C GLU A 32 17.31 -19.86 -4.99
N ALA A 33 17.70 -18.79 -5.69
CA ALA A 33 18.81 -17.95 -5.26
C ALA A 33 18.57 -17.26 -3.91
N ALA A 34 17.31 -16.88 -3.61
CA ALA A 34 16.93 -16.33 -2.31
C ALA A 34 17.03 -17.38 -1.20
N ARG A 35 16.61 -18.63 -1.47
CA ARG A 35 16.69 -19.76 -0.53
C ARG A 35 18.11 -20.10 -0.10
N GLN A 36 19.11 -19.84 -0.96
CA GLN A 36 20.52 -20.01 -0.59
C GLN A 36 20.97 -19.08 0.55
N LYS A 37 20.28 -17.95 0.74
CA LYS A 37 20.58 -16.97 1.80
C LYS A 37 19.63 -17.06 2.98
N GLU A 38 18.36 -17.32 2.70
CA GLU A 38 17.30 -17.45 3.68
C GLU A 38 16.49 -18.71 3.36
N PRO A 39 16.75 -19.85 4.03
CA PRO A 39 16.11 -21.12 3.72
C PRO A 39 14.58 -21.10 3.80
N ALA A 40 14.01 -20.19 4.60
CA ALA A 40 12.56 -20.02 4.72
C ALA A 40 11.94 -19.14 3.62
N ALA A 41 12.72 -18.67 2.63
CA ALA A 41 12.22 -17.85 1.55
C ALA A 41 11.29 -18.65 0.61
N ASP A 42 10.06 -18.21 0.50
CA ASP A 42 9.08 -18.69 -0.46
C ASP A 42 8.78 -17.63 -1.54
N GLU A 43 7.95 -18.00 -2.51
CA GLU A 43 7.55 -17.13 -3.62
C GLU A 43 6.89 -15.84 -3.11
N SER A 44 6.14 -15.92 -2.01
CA SER A 44 5.43 -14.77 -1.44
C SER A 44 6.40 -13.76 -0.84
N VAL A 45 7.38 -14.24 -0.06
CA VAL A 45 8.43 -13.42 0.56
C VAL A 45 9.28 -12.75 -0.51
N VAL A 46 9.67 -13.49 -1.54
CA VAL A 46 10.50 -12.98 -2.64
C VAL A 46 9.74 -11.92 -3.45
N LEU A 47 8.48 -12.21 -3.80
CA LEU A 47 7.64 -11.24 -4.51
C LEU A 47 7.38 -9.98 -3.67
N GLU A 48 7.13 -10.13 -2.37
CA GLU A 48 6.99 -9.01 -1.46
C GLU A 48 8.23 -8.12 -1.46
N ALA A 49 9.43 -8.72 -1.36
CA ALA A 49 10.68 -7.97 -1.38
C ALA A 49 10.88 -7.20 -2.69
N ILE A 50 10.59 -7.84 -3.84
CA ILE A 50 10.64 -7.21 -5.16
C ILE A 50 9.67 -6.02 -5.22
N LEU A 51 8.40 -6.24 -4.84
CA LEU A 51 7.37 -5.20 -4.87
C LEU A 51 7.72 -4.04 -3.95
N ARG A 52 8.14 -4.29 -2.71
CA ARG A 52 8.56 -3.23 -1.77
C ARG A 52 9.73 -2.42 -2.31
N SER A 53 10.73 -3.11 -2.88
CA SER A 53 11.90 -2.47 -3.48
C SER A 53 11.50 -1.58 -4.66
N HIS A 54 10.67 -2.10 -5.56
CA HIS A 54 10.20 -1.40 -6.74
C HIS A 54 9.34 -0.17 -6.38
N LEU A 55 8.30 -0.36 -5.56
CA LEU A 55 7.38 0.71 -5.16
C LEU A 55 8.07 1.86 -4.40
N LYS A 56 9.14 1.56 -3.64
CA LYS A 56 9.94 2.59 -2.95
C LYS A 56 10.77 3.44 -3.93
N ARG A 57 11.24 2.84 -5.01
CA ARG A 57 12.12 3.45 -6.01
C ARG A 57 11.37 4.15 -7.14
N ASP A 58 10.15 3.73 -7.43
CA ASP A 58 9.31 4.33 -8.47
C ASP A 58 8.87 5.75 -8.06
N ARG A 59 9.56 6.75 -8.62
CA ARG A 59 9.27 8.17 -8.40
C ARG A 59 7.88 8.54 -8.94
N GLY A 60 7.48 7.98 -10.09
CA GLY A 60 6.20 8.26 -10.72
C GLY A 60 5.05 7.78 -9.85
N PHE A 61 5.12 6.54 -9.39
CA PHE A 61 4.14 5.97 -8.47
C PHE A 61 4.06 6.78 -7.16
N ARG A 62 5.20 7.19 -6.59
CA ARG A 62 5.22 8.00 -5.36
C ARG A 62 4.61 9.39 -5.54
N SER A 63 4.91 10.07 -6.64
CA SER A 63 4.31 11.36 -6.97
C SER A 63 2.79 11.24 -7.15
N TRP A 64 2.33 10.19 -7.85
CA TRP A 64 0.90 9.89 -7.98
C TRP A 64 0.24 9.61 -6.62
N LEU A 65 0.87 8.78 -5.79
CA LEU A 65 0.37 8.45 -4.45
C LEU A 65 0.23 9.69 -3.55
N GLN A 66 1.18 10.62 -3.63
CA GLN A 66 1.11 11.89 -2.89
C GLN A 66 -0.04 12.77 -3.36
N LYS A 67 -0.27 12.88 -4.68
CA LYS A 67 -1.42 13.62 -5.24
C LYS A 67 -2.74 13.03 -4.75
N ARG A 68 -2.89 11.71 -4.81
CA ARG A 68 -4.09 11.00 -4.34
C ARG A 68 -4.38 11.25 -2.86
N ARG A 69 -3.35 11.19 -2.00
CA ARG A 69 -3.50 11.46 -0.56
C ARG A 69 -3.91 12.90 -0.25
N ARG A 70 -3.50 13.87 -1.08
CA ARG A 70 -3.91 15.27 -0.95
C ARG A 70 -5.38 15.47 -1.35
N ALA A 71 -5.82 14.84 -2.44
CA ALA A 71 -7.22 14.88 -2.87
C ALA A 71 -8.17 14.32 -1.79
N GLN A 72 -7.85 13.17 -1.20
CA GLN A 72 -8.66 12.57 -0.13
C GLN A 72 -8.77 13.47 1.12
N LYS A 73 -7.72 14.23 1.47
CA LYS A 73 -7.77 15.16 2.60
C LYS A 73 -8.64 16.40 2.34
N GLN A 74 -8.75 16.82 1.08
CA GLN A 74 -9.58 17.97 0.69
C GLN A 74 -11.07 17.60 0.70
N GLU A 75 -11.42 16.39 0.30
CA GLU A 75 -12.81 15.88 0.37
C GLU A 75 -13.30 15.77 1.83
N ASP A 76 -12.44 15.29 2.74
CA ASP A 76 -12.78 15.14 4.16
C ASP A 76 -12.88 16.49 4.91
N SER A 77 -12.14 17.51 4.45
CA SER A 77 -12.17 18.86 5.05
C SER A 77 -13.29 19.75 4.49
N GLY A 78 -13.89 19.39 3.35
CA GLY A 78 -14.95 20.17 2.69
C GLY A 78 -16.37 19.93 3.23
N MET A 79 -16.57 18.90 4.05
CA MET A 79 -17.88 18.54 4.64
C MET A 79 -18.12 19.15 6.04
N ALA A 80 -17.11 19.74 6.69
CA ALA A 80 -17.25 20.28 8.05
C ALA A 80 -17.72 21.75 8.11
N GLY A 81 -18.05 22.38 6.97
CA GLY A 81 -18.22 23.83 6.86
C GLY A 81 -19.53 24.34 6.25
N GLN A 82 -20.62 23.58 6.29
CA GLN A 82 -21.95 24.05 5.83
C GLN A 82 -23.04 23.79 6.87
N HIS A 83 -22.94 24.45 8.02
CA HIS A 83 -24.14 24.87 8.75
C HIS A 83 -24.15 26.39 8.70
N SER A 84 -24.82 26.88 7.67
CA SER A 84 -25.03 28.29 7.38
C SER A 84 -25.62 29.01 8.58
N SER A 85 -24.94 30.07 9.02
CA SER A 85 -25.53 31.13 9.81
C SER A 85 -26.76 31.68 9.10
N THR A 86 -27.95 31.50 9.68
CA THR A 86 -29.09 32.36 9.38
C THR A 86 -29.21 33.38 10.51
N ASN A 87 -28.64 34.57 10.29
CA ASN A 87 -28.98 35.77 11.05
C ASN A 87 -30.38 36.27 10.63
N GLY A 88 -31.16 36.73 11.60
CA GLY A 88 -32.60 37.03 11.47
C GLY A 88 -32.96 38.30 10.71
N TYR A 89 -34.27 38.55 10.57
CA TYR A 89 -34.95 39.86 10.43
C TYR A 89 -36.49 39.68 10.46
N GLY A 90 -37.17 40.45 11.33
CA GLY A 90 -38.59 40.88 11.29
C GLY A 90 -39.69 39.79 11.38
N GLN A 91 -40.79 39.96 12.11
CA GLN A 91 -41.46 41.13 12.68
C GLN A 91 -42.05 40.81 14.05
#